data_AF-A0A7C5FEN5-F1
#
_entry.id   AF-A0A7C5FEN5-F1
#
_cell.length_a   1.000
_cell.length_b   1.000
_cell.length_c   1.000
_cell.angle_alpha   90.00
_cell.angle_beta   90.00
_cell.angle_gamma   90.00
#
_symmetry.space_group_name_H-M   'P 1'
#
loop_
_entity.id
_entity.type
_entity.pdbx_description
1 polymer ?
#
loop_
_entity_poly.entity_id
_entity_poly.type
_entity_poly.pdbx_seq_one_letter_code
_entity_poly.pdbx_strand_id
1 'polypeptide(L)'
;MAEEKPIEKMTVKELRVLAKELGAQGVSGMQKEELIQFILQVRGKPGGPGGEKIVRLGKRAINVTAVKRQIKQLKAEREKLISEGKKEEARKLRERISRLKKLTRRAYKVLSQKKAQG
;
A
#
# COMPACT_ATOMS: atom_id res chain seq x y z
N MET A 1 -23.43 10.15 -3.15
CA MET A 1 -22.95 9.01 -3.96
C MET A 1 -22.23 9.61 -5.16
N ALA A 2 -20.90 9.67 -5.14
CA ALA A 2 -20.13 10.15 -6.28
C ALA A 2 -19.85 8.95 -7.17
N GLU A 3 -20.52 8.90 -8.32
CA GLU A 3 -20.25 7.91 -9.36
C GLU A 3 -18.82 8.16 -9.89
N GLU A 4 -17.87 7.37 -9.38
CA GLU A 4 -16.51 7.37 -9.90
C GLU A 4 -16.56 6.82 -11.33
N LYS A 5 -16.49 7.72 -12.33
CA LYS A 5 -16.19 7.32 -13.70
C LYS A 5 -14.96 6.42 -13.68
N PRO A 6 -14.99 5.23 -14.31
CA PRO A 6 -13.81 4.36 -14.39
C PRO A 6 -12.65 5.12 -15.03
N ILE A 7 -11.49 5.14 -14.36
CA ILE A 7 -10.29 5.89 -14.79
C ILE A 7 -9.88 5.50 -16.22
N GLU A 8 -10.13 4.24 -16.62
CA GLU A 8 -9.88 3.72 -17.97
C GLU A 8 -10.68 4.42 -19.08
N LYS A 9 -11.85 4.97 -18.74
CA LYS A 9 -12.75 5.67 -19.66
C LYS A 9 -12.53 7.19 -19.68
N MET A 10 -11.66 7.73 -18.82
CA MET A 10 -11.35 9.16 -18.82
C MET A 10 -10.49 9.55 -20.03
N THR A 11 -10.67 10.79 -20.46
CA THR A 11 -9.87 11.40 -21.51
C THR A 11 -8.46 11.74 -21.01
N VAL A 12 -7.48 11.81 -21.91
CA VAL A 12 -6.09 12.14 -21.57
C VAL A 12 -5.98 13.47 -20.82
N LYS A 13 -6.83 14.45 -21.14
CA LYS A 13 -6.87 15.76 -20.46
C LYS A 13 -7.30 15.61 -19.00
N GLU A 14 -8.36 14.86 -18.73
CA GLU A 14 -8.83 14.58 -17.36
C GLU A 14 -7.77 13.81 -16.56
N LEU A 15 -7.11 12.83 -17.19
CA LEU A 15 -6.01 12.08 -16.57
C LEU A 15 -4.80 12.98 -16.28
N ARG A 16 -4.46 13.96 -17.13
CA ARG A 16 -3.37 14.91 -16.85
C ARG A 16 -3.67 15.82 -15.67
N VAL A 17 -4.90 16.32 -15.58
CA VAL A 17 -5.35 17.16 -14.46
C VAL A 17 -5.27 16.36 -13.15
N LEU A 18 -5.82 15.15 -13.14
CA LEU A 18 -5.75 14.26 -11.97
C LEU A 18 -4.30 13.92 -11.60
N ALA A 19 -3.44 13.59 -12.57
CA ALA A 19 -2.04 13.31 -12.30
C ALA A 19 -1.31 14.53 -11.70
N LYS A 20 -1.61 15.74 -12.18
CA LYS A 20 -1.03 17.00 -11.67
C LYS A 20 -1.52 17.31 -10.25
N GLU A 21 -2.80 17.12 -9.96
CA GLU A 21 -3.36 17.24 -8.59
C GLU A 21 -2.72 16.23 -7.62
N LEU A 22 -2.36 15.05 -8.13
CA LEU A 22 -1.66 14.00 -7.39
C LEU A 22 -0.13 14.21 -7.32
N GLY A 23 0.38 15.33 -7.84
CA GLY A 23 1.79 15.74 -7.71
C GLY A 23 2.74 15.19 -8.78
N ALA A 24 2.23 14.70 -9.92
CA ALA A 24 3.09 14.33 -11.05
C ALA A 24 3.75 15.56 -11.69
N GLN A 25 5.06 15.50 -11.89
CA GLN A 25 5.81 16.44 -12.73
C GLN A 25 5.98 15.84 -14.13
N GLY A 26 5.94 16.65 -15.19
CA GLY A 26 6.12 16.18 -16.57
C GLY A 26 4.89 15.53 -17.23
N VAL A 27 3.67 15.76 -16.72
CA VAL A 27 2.41 15.16 -17.23
C VAL A 27 2.12 15.42 -18.72
N SER A 28 2.76 16.43 -19.32
CA SER A 28 2.55 16.77 -20.74
C SER A 28 3.14 15.73 -21.69
N GLY A 29 4.21 15.05 -21.28
CA GLY A 29 4.89 14.01 -22.07
C GLY A 29 4.41 12.58 -21.81
N MET A 30 3.57 12.36 -20.79
CA MET A 30 3.11 11.03 -20.43
C MET A 30 2.04 10.50 -21.39
N GLN A 31 2.16 9.22 -21.72
CA GLN A 31 1.14 8.50 -22.50
C GLN A 31 -0.11 8.23 -21.65
N LYS A 32 -1.25 7.96 -22.31
CA LYS A 32 -2.53 7.68 -21.62
C LYS A 32 -2.39 6.56 -20.59
N GLU A 33 -1.69 5.49 -20.96
CA GLU A 33 -1.46 4.32 -20.09
C GLU A 33 -0.61 4.67 -18.87
N GLU A 34 0.44 5.47 -19.04
CA GLU A 34 1.30 5.94 -17.95
C GLU A 34 0.54 6.83 -16.96
N LEU A 35 -0.34 7.71 -17.47
CA LEU A 35 -1.20 8.54 -16.64
C LEU A 35 -2.21 7.70 -15.86
N ILE A 36 -2.84 6.71 -16.49
CA ILE A 36 -3.75 5.77 -15.82
C ILE A 36 -3.00 4.99 -14.75
N GLN A 37 -1.82 4.47 -15.05
CA GLN A 37 -1.00 3.74 -14.07
C GLN A 37 -0.57 4.63 -12.91
N PHE A 38 -0.14 5.87 -13.17
CA PHE A 38 0.21 6.83 -12.12
C PHE A 38 -1.00 7.12 -11.23
N ILE A 39 -2.14 7.43 -11.82
CA ILE A 39 -3.37 7.73 -11.08
C ILE A 39 -3.85 6.51 -10.30
N LEU A 40 -3.89 5.31 -10.89
CA LEU A 40 -4.26 4.08 -10.19
C LEU A 40 -3.25 3.73 -9.10
N GLN A 41 -1.98 4.03 -9.28
CA GLN A 41 -0.96 3.80 -8.28
C GLN A 41 -1.08 4.76 -7.09
N VAL A 42 -1.49 6.01 -7.34
CA VAL A 42 -1.70 7.02 -6.30
C VAL A 42 -3.09 6.86 -5.64
N ARG A 43 -4.17 6.72 -6.42
CA ARG A 43 -5.55 6.52 -5.95
C ARG A 43 -5.78 5.13 -5.37
N GLY A 44 -5.20 4.09 -5.96
CA GLY A 44 -5.31 2.69 -5.50
C GLY A 44 -4.48 2.38 -4.25
N LYS A 45 -3.92 3.39 -3.58
CA LYS A 45 -3.16 3.19 -2.34
C LYS A 45 -3.69 4.11 -1.25
N PRO A 46 -4.02 3.52 -0.09
CA PRO A 46 -3.46 4.10 1.12
C PRO A 46 -1.94 3.86 1.14
N GLY A 47 -1.21 4.90 0.70
CA GLY A 47 0.22 5.20 0.93
C GLY A 47 1.21 4.98 -0.24
N GLY A 48 1.18 5.83 -1.29
CA GLY A 48 2.02 5.88 -2.54
C GLY A 48 3.54 5.61 -2.47
N PRO A 49 4.35 5.91 -3.51
CA PRO A 49 4.27 5.43 -4.90
C PRO A 49 4.85 3.99 -5.04
N GLY A 50 4.47 3.28 -6.10
CA GLY A 50 4.72 1.84 -6.29
C GLY A 50 3.63 0.99 -5.61
N GLY A 51 2.77 0.35 -6.41
CA GLY A 51 1.50 -0.29 -6.04
C GLY A 51 1.54 -1.39 -4.95
N GLU A 52 0.58 -2.32 -5.00
CA GLU A 52 0.57 -3.46 -4.09
C GLU A 52 1.87 -4.26 -4.23
N LYS A 53 2.71 -4.24 -3.18
CA LYS A 53 3.98 -4.97 -3.18
C LYS A 53 3.72 -6.42 -2.83
N ILE A 54 3.34 -7.21 -3.83
CA ILE A 54 3.09 -8.64 -3.69
C ILE A 54 4.41 -9.41 -3.83
N VAL A 55 4.75 -10.18 -2.80
CA VAL A 55 5.98 -10.97 -2.72
C VAL A 55 5.60 -12.42 -2.49
N ARG A 56 6.16 -13.34 -3.29
CA ARG A 56 6.07 -14.77 -2.99
C ARG A 56 7.11 -15.11 -1.94
N LEU A 57 6.65 -15.57 -0.77
CA LEU A 57 7.49 -16.10 0.30
C LEU A 57 7.19 -17.61 0.41
N GLY A 58 8.02 -18.43 -0.23
CA GLY A 58 7.72 -19.84 -0.45
C GLY A 58 6.46 -20.00 -1.32
N LYS A 59 5.52 -20.84 -0.87
CA LYS A 59 4.24 -21.08 -1.57
C LYS A 59 3.18 -19.99 -1.37
N ARG A 60 3.43 -18.98 -0.52
CA ARG A 60 2.44 -17.95 -0.15
C ARG A 60 2.74 -16.61 -0.82
N ALA A 61 1.73 -15.98 -1.39
CA ALA A 61 1.79 -14.59 -1.83
C ALA A 61 1.46 -13.65 -0.68
N ILE A 62 2.29 -12.64 -0.45
CA ILE A 62 2.16 -11.68 0.65
C ILE A 62 2.12 -10.26 0.07
N ASN A 63 1.04 -9.55 0.31
CA ASN A 63 0.93 -8.13 0.02
C ASN A 63 1.51 -7.31 1.19
N VAL A 64 2.74 -6.81 1.01
CA VAL A 64 3.47 -6.08 2.05
C VAL A 64 2.77 -4.77 2.43
N THR A 65 2.10 -4.13 1.48
CA THR A 65 1.35 -2.88 1.70
C THR A 65 0.15 -3.13 2.59
N ALA A 66 -0.63 -4.18 2.30
CA ALA A 66 -1.78 -4.58 3.12
C ALA A 66 -1.36 -4.96 4.55
N VAL A 67 -0.27 -5.73 4.70
CA VAL A 67 0.27 -6.09 6.02
C VAL A 67 0.67 -4.86 6.83
N LYS A 68 1.26 -3.83 6.20
CA LYS A 68 1.60 -2.57 6.88
C LYS A 68 0.35 -1.80 7.35
N ARG A 69 -0.73 -1.80 6.58
CA ARG A 69 -2.02 -1.21 7.01
C ARG A 69 -2.58 -1.93 8.21
N GLN A 70 -2.58 -3.27 8.17
CA GLN A 70 -3.04 -4.09 9.29
C GLN A 70 -2.21 -3.79 10.55
N ILE A 71 -0.88 -3.65 10.44
CA ILE A 71 -0.03 -3.24 11.56
C ILE A 71 -0.46 -1.87 12.13
N LYS A 72 -0.78 -0.89 11.28
CA LYS A 72 -1.23 0.45 11.72
C LYS A 72 -2.54 0.36 12.49
N GLN A 73 -3.51 -0.40 11.99
CA GLN A 73 -4.80 -0.62 12.66
C GLN A 73 -4.63 -1.30 14.02
N LEU A 74 -3.88 -2.41 14.07
CA LEU A 74 -3.65 -3.15 15.32
C LEU A 74 -2.88 -2.35 16.37
N LYS A 75 -2.02 -1.40 15.96
CA LYS A 75 -1.36 -0.48 16.90
C LYS A 75 -2.36 0.44 17.58
N ALA A 76 -3.26 1.06 16.80
CA ALA A 76 -4.29 1.94 17.33
C ALA A 76 -5.24 1.17 18.26
N GLU A 77 -5.64 -0.04 17.89
CA GLU A 77 -6.46 -0.92 18.73
C GLU A 77 -5.74 -1.30 20.03
N ARG A 78 -4.45 -1.63 19.96
CA ARG A 78 -3.63 -1.91 21.15
C ARG A 78 -3.57 -0.71 22.09
N GLU A 79 -3.42 0.51 21.57
CA GLU A 79 -3.40 1.72 22.40
C GLU A 79 -4.72 1.91 23.14
N LYS A 80 -5.86 1.72 22.46
CA LYS A 80 -7.19 1.73 23.10
C LYS A 80 -7.31 0.71 24.24
N LEU A 81 -6.90 -0.54 23.99
CA LEU A 81 -6.96 -1.60 25.01
C LEU A 81 -6.05 -1.33 26.21
N ILE A 82 -4.93 -0.63 26.02
CA ILE A 82 -4.07 -0.21 27.12
C ILE A 82 -4.76 0.86 27.96
N SER A 83 -5.39 1.86 27.33
CA SER A 83 -6.19 2.87 28.01
C SER A 83 -7.38 2.26 28.77
N GLU A 84 -7.98 1.19 28.25
CA GLU A 84 -9.06 0.43 28.90
C GLU A 84 -8.57 -0.54 29.99
N GLY A 85 -7.26 -0.65 30.24
CA GLY A 85 -6.70 -1.55 31.26
C GLY A 85 -6.69 -3.04 30.87
N LYS A 86 -7.07 -3.40 29.63
CA LYS A 86 -7.13 -4.77 29.10
C LYS A 86 -5.75 -5.27 28.67
N LYS A 87 -4.86 -5.46 29.65
CA LYS A 87 -3.43 -5.80 29.43
C LYS A 87 -3.21 -7.09 28.64
N GLU A 88 -4.00 -8.14 28.90
CA GLU A 88 -3.87 -9.43 28.20
C GLU A 88 -4.23 -9.34 26.72
N GLU A 89 -5.29 -8.60 26.37
CA GLU A 89 -5.68 -8.40 24.97
C GLU A 89 -4.66 -7.52 24.25
N ALA A 90 -4.17 -6.47 24.90
CA ALA A 90 -3.08 -5.64 24.38
C ALA A 90 -1.78 -6.45 24.16
N ARG A 91 -1.51 -7.47 25.00
CA ARG A 91 -0.38 -8.41 24.85
C ARG A 91 -0.55 -9.28 23.61
N LYS A 92 -1.74 -9.87 23.40
CA LYS A 92 -2.06 -10.65 22.20
C LYS A 92 -1.88 -9.81 20.92
N LEU A 93 -2.33 -8.55 20.93
CA LEU A 93 -2.12 -7.64 19.79
C LEU A 93 -0.64 -7.32 19.56
N ARG A 94 0.15 -7.10 20.61
CA ARG A 94 1.60 -6.89 20.51
C ARG A 94 2.29 -8.06 19.81
N GLU A 95 1.94 -9.29 20.17
CA GLU A 95 2.50 -10.50 19.54
C GLU A 95 2.12 -10.59 18.06
N ARG A 96 0.84 -10.34 17.73
CA ARG A 96 0.37 -10.34 16.34
C ARG A 96 1.10 -9.29 15.50
N ILE A 97 1.26 -8.07 16.03
CA ILE A 97 2.05 -7.01 15.38
C ILE A 97 3.49 -7.45 15.18
N SER A 98 4.12 -8.10 16.16
CA SER A 98 5.50 -8.60 16.04
C SER A 98 5.64 -9.64 14.92
N ARG A 99 4.69 -10.59 14.83
CA ARG A 99 4.65 -11.60 13.76
C ARG A 99 4.51 -10.94 12.39
N LEU A 100 3.60 -9.98 12.24
CA LEU A 100 3.41 -9.23 10.98
C LEU A 100 4.66 -8.41 10.61
N LYS A 101 5.34 -7.76 11.58
CA LYS A 101 6.62 -7.07 11.33
C LYS A 101 7.74 -8.01 10.91
N LYS A 102 7.79 -9.23 11.45
CA LYS A 102 8.76 -10.25 11.01
C LYS A 102 8.44 -10.70 9.58
N LEU A 103 7.16 -10.87 9.26
CA LEU A 103 6.70 -11.22 7.92
C LEU A 103 7.09 -10.17 6.87
N THR A 104 6.85 -8.89 7.14
CA THR A 104 7.23 -7.81 6.22
C THR A 104 8.75 -7.73 6.02
N ARG A 105 9.54 -7.88 7.09
CA ARG A 105 11.02 -7.93 6.97
C ARG A 105 11.51 -9.06 6.08
N ARG A 106 10.95 -10.26 6.22
CA ARG A 106 11.28 -11.40 5.35
C ARG A 106 10.91 -11.12 3.89
N ALA A 107 9.73 -10.54 3.65
CA ALA A 107 9.31 -10.16 2.30
C ALA A 107 10.24 -9.11 1.67
N TYR A 108 10.70 -8.12 2.44
CA TYR A 108 11.69 -7.14 1.96
C TYR A 108 13.05 -7.78 1.65
N LYS A 109 13.50 -8.78 2.41
CA LYS A 109 14.74 -9.52 2.10
C LYS A 109 14.64 -10.19 0.73
N VAL A 110 13.51 -10.85 0.45
CA VAL A 110 13.26 -11.50 -0.86
C VAL A 110 13.22 -10.46 -1.99
N LEU A 111 12.53 -9.33 -1.77
CA LEU A 111 12.51 -8.23 -2.75
C LEU A 111 13.91 -7.68 -3.04
N SER A 112 14.73 -7.49 -2.00
CA SER A 112 16.10 -7.03 -2.14
C SER A 112 16.97 -8.02 -2.91
N GLN A 113 16.82 -9.31 -2.64
CA GLN A 113 17.54 -10.38 -3.35
C GLN A 113 17.15 -10.42 -4.83
N LYS A 114 15.86 -10.29 -5.17
CA LYS A 114 15.41 -10.20 -6.56
C LYS A 114 15.99 -9.01 -7.30
N LYS A 115 16.06 -7.84 -6.66
CA LYS A 115 16.64 -6.62 -7.26
C LYS A 115 18.14 -6.73 -7.53
N ALA A 116 18.86 -7.58 -6.79
CA ALA A 116 20.30 -7.79 -6.99
C ALA A 116 20.62 -8.83 -8.09
N GLN A 117 19.62 -9.57 -8.58
CA GLN A 117 19.79 -10.65 -9.56
C GLN A 117 19.37 -10.27 -10.99
N GLY A 118 18.79 -9.08 -11.19
CA GLY A 118 18.39 -8.55 -12.49
C GLY A 118 18.87 -7.14 -12.67
#